data_AF-A0A2D5YXD3-F1
#
_entry.id   AF-A0A2D5YXD3-F1
#
_cell.length_a   1.000
_cell.length_b   1.000
_cell.length_c   1.000
_cell.angle_alpha   90.00
_cell.angle_beta   90.00
_cell.angle_gamma   90.00
#
_symmetry.space_group_name_H-M   'P 1'
#
loop_
_entity.id
_entity.type
_entity.pdbx_description
1 polymer ?
#
loop_
_entity_poly.entity_id
_entity_poly.type
_entity_poly.pdbx_seq_one_letter_code
_entity_poly.pdbx_strand_id
1 'polypeptide(L)'
;MDHGGAQDYTPRLWTLDPIDGTKGFIRGEQYAISLALIIDGRITVAAVGCPNIPLVPGAEDTGALFTAVAGQGASVQSLWHDNNPQPIHVSDTLDAAAARFCESVESGHTSHDASARIAEQLGITNDSVRLDSQAKYAVVARGEADIYLRLPTRPDYVERIWDHAGGVLVVEEAGGAATDVIGNSLEFNHGAGLENNKGVIVTNRRLHDRVVAAVRSVLGL
;
A
#
# COMPACT_ATOMS: atom_id res chain seq x y z
N MET A 1 -20.41 15.82 12.40
CA MET A 1 -19.82 14.49 12.13
C MET A 1 -20.21 14.14 10.72
N ASP A 2 -19.23 13.91 9.85
CA ASP A 2 -19.50 13.42 8.49
C ASP A 2 -19.94 11.95 8.60
N HIS A 3 -21.08 11.62 8.00
CA HIS A 3 -21.69 10.29 8.07
C HIS A 3 -21.15 9.34 6.98
N GLY A 4 -20.14 9.76 6.23
CA GLY A 4 -19.65 9.05 5.05
C GLY A 4 -20.59 9.29 3.87
N GLY A 5 -20.04 9.65 2.71
CA GLY A 5 -20.81 9.97 1.51
C GLY A 5 -20.54 11.34 0.90
N ALA A 6 -19.57 12.10 1.43
CA ALA A 6 -19.03 13.26 0.74
C ALA A 6 -18.52 12.82 -0.66
N GLN A 7 -19.21 13.24 -1.70
CA GLN A 7 -18.79 13.01 -3.09
C GLN A 7 -17.84 14.10 -3.59
N ASP A 8 -17.96 15.29 -2.99
CA ASP A 8 -17.16 16.45 -3.35
C ASP A 8 -15.89 16.53 -2.51
N TYR A 9 -14.81 16.95 -3.16
CA TYR A 9 -13.56 17.25 -2.48
C TYR A 9 -13.74 18.41 -1.50
N THR A 10 -13.15 18.28 -0.30
CA THR A 10 -12.98 19.39 0.64
C THR A 10 -11.50 19.59 0.95
N PRO A 11 -11.03 20.83 1.21
CA PRO A 11 -9.62 21.10 1.50
C PRO A 11 -9.06 20.35 2.70
N ARG A 12 -9.91 19.84 3.60
CA ARG A 12 -9.51 19.05 4.77
C ARG A 12 -10.54 17.96 5.01
N LEU A 13 -10.16 16.71 4.74
CA LEU A 13 -11.04 15.55 4.89
C LEU A 13 -10.35 14.39 5.59
N TRP A 14 -11.14 13.60 6.29
CA TRP A 14 -10.75 12.27 6.73
C TRP A 14 -11.31 11.23 5.76
N THR A 15 -10.48 10.27 5.39
CA THR A 15 -10.91 9.10 4.62
C THR A 15 -10.71 7.86 5.49
N LEU A 16 -11.69 6.97 5.48
CA LEU A 16 -11.74 5.77 6.32
C LEU A 16 -12.20 4.58 5.49
N ASP A 17 -11.42 3.51 5.50
CA ASP A 17 -11.90 2.17 5.21
C ASP A 17 -12.00 1.39 6.53
N PRO A 18 -13.22 1.09 7.02
CA PRO A 18 -13.38 0.38 8.28
C PRO A 18 -12.92 -1.08 8.21
N ILE A 19 -12.99 -1.72 7.03
CA ILE A 19 -12.54 -3.11 6.80
C ILE A 19 -12.05 -3.22 5.35
N ASP A 20 -10.79 -2.85 5.13
CA ASP A 20 -10.10 -3.09 3.88
C ASP A 20 -9.71 -4.56 3.77
N GLY A 21 -10.01 -5.18 2.63
CA GLY A 21 -9.86 -6.62 2.44
C GLY A 21 -10.99 -7.44 3.06
N THR A 22 -12.25 -7.03 2.89
CA THR A 22 -13.45 -7.74 3.41
C THR A 22 -13.44 -9.24 3.15
N LYS A 23 -12.95 -9.70 1.98
CA LYS A 23 -12.81 -11.14 1.68
C LYS A 23 -11.79 -11.83 2.59
N GLY A 24 -10.63 -11.22 2.79
CA GLY A 24 -9.61 -11.70 3.73
C GLY A 24 -10.16 -11.75 5.16
N PHE A 25 -10.89 -10.73 5.59
CA PHE A 25 -11.59 -10.73 6.88
C PHE A 25 -12.56 -11.90 7.03
N ILE A 26 -13.43 -12.13 6.03
CA ILE A 26 -14.40 -13.25 6.03
C ILE A 26 -13.69 -14.61 6.09
N ARG A 27 -12.51 -14.74 5.46
CA ARG A 27 -11.68 -15.96 5.51
C ARG A 27 -10.90 -16.14 6.82
N GLY A 28 -10.88 -15.14 7.71
CA GLY A 28 -10.00 -15.13 8.87
C GLY A 28 -8.52 -14.91 8.52
N GLU A 29 -8.25 -14.35 7.33
CA GLU A 29 -6.92 -13.99 6.83
C GLU A 29 -6.63 -12.50 7.07
N GLN A 30 -5.70 -11.91 6.33
CA GLN A 30 -5.29 -10.51 6.51
C GLN A 30 -6.40 -9.52 6.11
N TYR A 31 -6.60 -8.52 6.95
CA TYR A 31 -7.43 -7.35 6.71
C TYR A 31 -6.85 -6.14 7.46
N ALA A 32 -7.28 -4.93 7.08
CA ALA A 32 -6.83 -3.71 7.70
C ALA A 32 -7.98 -2.75 8.00
N ILE A 33 -7.77 -1.88 8.99
CA ILE A 33 -8.57 -0.68 9.23
C ILE A 33 -7.68 0.49 8.85
N SER A 34 -8.09 1.32 7.89
CA SER A 34 -7.27 2.40 7.36
C SER A 34 -7.94 3.75 7.53
N LEU A 35 -7.26 4.67 8.22
CA LEU A 35 -7.71 6.04 8.44
C LEU A 35 -6.61 7.00 8.00
N ALA A 36 -6.97 8.01 7.21
CA ALA A 36 -6.04 9.06 6.82
C ALA A 36 -6.70 10.43 6.80
N LEU A 37 -5.90 11.45 7.14
CA LEU A 37 -6.26 12.86 7.00
C LEU A 37 -5.58 13.43 5.77
N ILE A 38 -6.37 14.00 4.87
CA ILE A 38 -5.91 14.69 3.66
C ILE A 38 -6.17 16.20 3.82
N ILE A 39 -5.15 17.00 3.55
CA ILE A 39 -5.20 18.47 3.56
C ILE A 39 -4.66 18.97 2.22
N ASP A 40 -5.45 19.75 1.49
CA ASP A 40 -5.08 20.31 0.18
C ASP A 40 -4.54 19.25 -0.81
N GLY A 41 -5.19 18.07 -0.83
CA GLY A 41 -4.80 16.92 -1.65
C GLY A 41 -3.58 16.14 -1.16
N ARG A 42 -2.97 16.53 -0.04
CA ARG A 42 -1.80 15.88 0.56
C ARG A 42 -2.19 15.07 1.77
N ILE A 43 -1.80 13.80 1.80
CA ILE A 43 -1.99 12.96 2.99
C ILE A 43 -1.06 13.49 4.10
N THR A 44 -1.61 13.81 5.26
CA THR A 44 -0.89 14.48 6.35
C THR A 44 -0.72 13.58 7.58
N VAL A 45 -1.72 12.76 7.88
CA VAL A 45 -1.71 11.80 9.00
C VAL A 45 -2.32 10.50 8.53
N ALA A 46 -1.76 9.37 8.94
CA ALA A 46 -2.28 8.04 8.64
C ALA A 46 -2.18 7.10 9.85
N ALA A 47 -3.17 6.24 9.97
CA ALA A 47 -3.18 5.09 10.87
C ALA A 47 -3.74 3.88 10.11
N VAL A 48 -2.96 2.79 10.06
CA VAL A 48 -3.36 1.52 9.45
C VAL A 48 -3.23 0.43 10.51
N GLY A 49 -4.37 -0.03 11.02
CA GLY A 49 -4.44 -1.15 11.95
C GLY A 49 -4.51 -2.47 11.19
N CYS A 50 -3.59 -3.39 11.46
CA CYS A 50 -3.52 -4.72 10.88
C CYS A 50 -3.67 -5.77 11.99
N PRO A 51 -4.91 -6.17 12.35
CA PRO A 51 -5.18 -7.08 13.48
C PRO A 51 -4.48 -8.44 13.38
N ASN A 52 -4.28 -8.94 12.15
CA ASN A 52 -3.71 -10.27 11.90
C ASN A 52 -2.23 -10.23 11.46
N ILE A 53 -1.60 -9.05 11.41
CA ILE A 53 -0.16 -8.91 11.18
C ILE A 53 0.55 -8.93 12.54
N PRO A 54 1.58 -9.78 12.75
CA PRO A 54 2.38 -9.74 13.97
C PRO A 54 3.21 -8.47 14.03
N LEU A 55 3.40 -7.93 15.24
CA LEU A 55 4.23 -6.73 15.45
C LEU A 55 5.67 -6.95 14.97
N VAL A 56 6.21 -8.15 15.22
CA VAL A 56 7.51 -8.61 14.73
C VAL A 56 7.27 -9.80 13.79
N PRO A 57 7.85 -9.83 12.59
CA PRO A 57 7.69 -10.96 11.67
C PRO A 57 8.03 -12.31 12.33
N GLY A 58 7.13 -13.28 12.19
CA GLY A 58 7.29 -14.63 12.77
C GLY A 58 6.88 -14.77 14.24
N ALA A 59 6.44 -13.70 14.92
CA ALA A 59 5.86 -13.81 16.25
C ALA A 59 4.47 -14.47 16.21
N GLU A 60 4.12 -15.21 17.26
CA GLU A 60 2.78 -15.80 17.43
C GLU A 60 1.72 -14.75 17.75
N ASP A 61 2.09 -13.73 18.52
CA ASP A 61 1.18 -12.63 18.87
C ASP A 61 0.98 -11.68 17.68
N THR A 62 -0.28 -11.33 17.44
CA THR A 62 -0.71 -10.53 16.28
C THR A 62 -1.12 -9.13 16.70
N GLY A 63 -1.47 -8.28 15.74
CA GLY A 63 -1.98 -6.93 15.99
C GLY A 63 -0.89 -5.88 15.92
N ALA A 64 -0.73 -5.31 14.73
CA ALA A 64 0.20 -4.21 14.47
C ALA A 64 -0.57 -2.95 14.04
N LEU A 65 -0.26 -1.82 14.67
CA LEU A 65 -0.75 -0.50 14.28
C LEU A 65 0.40 0.29 13.65
N PHE A 66 0.23 0.64 12.39
CA PHE A 66 1.17 1.47 11.65
C PHE A 66 0.67 2.91 11.65
N THR A 67 1.53 3.87 11.98
CA THR A 67 1.18 5.30 11.99
C THR A 67 2.24 6.12 11.29
N ALA A 68 1.81 7.23 10.68
CA ALA A 68 2.71 8.17 10.04
C ALA A 68 2.12 9.59 10.09
N VAL A 69 3.01 10.57 10.21
CA VAL A 69 2.71 11.99 10.04
C VAL A 69 3.70 12.55 9.04
N ALA A 70 3.22 13.31 8.05
CA ALA A 70 4.05 13.85 6.99
C ALA A 70 5.27 14.61 7.54
N GLY A 71 6.47 14.20 7.13
CA GLY A 71 7.76 14.74 7.56
C GLY A 71 8.23 14.29 8.95
N GLN A 72 7.57 13.33 9.59
CA GLN A 72 7.91 12.86 10.94
C GLN A 72 8.28 11.36 11.00
N GLY A 73 8.28 10.67 9.86
CA GLY A 73 8.55 9.25 9.78
C GLY A 73 7.33 8.38 10.07
N ALA A 74 7.52 7.08 9.83
CA ALA A 74 6.53 6.05 10.11
C ALA A 74 6.96 5.20 11.31
N SER A 75 5.98 4.68 12.05
CA SER A 75 6.21 3.81 13.19
C SER A 75 5.19 2.67 13.26
N VAL A 76 5.54 1.61 14.00
CA VAL A 76 4.66 0.49 14.30
C VAL A 76 4.60 0.24 15.81
N GLN A 77 3.42 -0.10 16.31
CA GLN A 77 3.18 -0.45 17.71
C GLN A 77 2.15 -1.59 17.82
N SER A 78 1.96 -2.17 19.01
CA SER A 78 0.95 -3.24 19.17
C SER A 78 -0.45 -2.65 19.18
N LEU A 79 -1.41 -3.38 18.61
CA LEU A 79 -2.84 -3.06 18.74
C LEU A 79 -3.42 -3.48 20.09
N TRP A 80 -2.86 -4.51 20.72
CA TRP A 80 -3.46 -5.18 21.86
C TRP A 80 -2.74 -4.90 23.18
N HIS A 81 -1.49 -4.44 23.10
CA HIS A 81 -0.62 -4.26 24.25
C HIS A 81 -0.06 -2.85 24.28
N ASP A 82 0.03 -2.27 25.47
CA ASP A 82 0.70 -0.99 25.66
C ASP A 82 2.19 -1.16 25.36
N ASN A 83 2.67 -0.45 24.33
CA ASN A 83 4.08 -0.37 24.00
C ASN A 83 4.43 0.97 23.35
N ASN A 84 5.72 1.22 23.21
CA ASN A 84 6.19 2.42 22.53
C ASN A 84 6.24 2.18 21.01
N PRO A 85 5.80 3.15 20.19
CA PRO A 85 6.00 3.08 18.75
C PRO A 85 7.47 2.89 18.40
N GLN A 86 7.73 1.96 17.48
CA GLN A 86 9.06 1.68 16.94
C GLN A 86 9.15 2.24 15.51
N PRO A 87 10.21 2.97 15.16
CA PRO A 87 10.39 3.44 13.79
C PRO A 87 10.51 2.25 12.82
N ILE A 88 9.99 2.44 11.61
CA ILE A 88 10.08 1.45 10.53
C ILE A 88 10.70 2.08 9.29
N HIS A 89 11.35 1.24 8.50
CA HIS A 89 11.95 1.62 7.23
C HIS A 89 11.71 0.54 6.18
N VAL A 90 11.54 0.98 4.94
CA VAL A 90 11.55 0.08 3.79
C VAL A 90 12.92 -0.62 3.67
N SER A 91 12.98 -1.69 2.89
CA SER A 91 14.23 -2.43 2.65
C SER A 91 15.29 -1.58 1.95
N ASP A 92 16.55 -1.97 2.12
CA ASP A 92 17.68 -1.40 1.37
C ASP A 92 18.02 -2.17 0.07
N THR A 93 17.14 -3.04 -0.40
CA THR A 93 17.34 -3.85 -1.60
C THR A 93 17.59 -2.98 -2.83
N LEU A 94 18.76 -3.17 -3.46
CA LEU A 94 19.17 -2.46 -4.69
C LEU A 94 19.09 -3.33 -5.94
N ASP A 95 19.28 -4.64 -5.79
CA ASP A 95 19.18 -5.58 -6.90
C ASP A 95 17.74 -6.05 -7.05
N ALA A 96 17.13 -5.74 -8.20
CA ALA A 96 15.77 -6.18 -8.48
C ALA A 96 15.65 -7.71 -8.46
N ALA A 97 16.69 -8.47 -8.83
CA ALA A 97 16.59 -9.94 -8.81
C ALA A 97 16.45 -10.50 -7.38
N ALA A 98 16.93 -9.77 -6.38
CA ALA A 98 16.79 -10.09 -4.96
C ALA A 98 15.51 -9.51 -4.34
N ALA A 99 14.70 -8.77 -5.09
CA ALA A 99 13.48 -8.18 -4.58
C ALA A 99 12.41 -9.25 -4.31
N ARG A 100 11.45 -8.92 -3.44
CA ARG A 100 10.27 -9.73 -3.12
C ARG A 100 9.01 -8.93 -3.42
N PHE A 101 8.10 -9.51 -4.19
CA PHE A 101 6.76 -8.95 -4.36
C PHE A 101 5.88 -9.18 -3.13
N CYS A 102 4.91 -8.30 -2.92
CA CYS A 102 3.69 -8.67 -2.24
C CYS A 102 2.46 -8.47 -3.13
N GLU A 103 1.59 -9.47 -3.14
CA GLU A 103 0.47 -9.57 -4.08
C GLU A 103 -0.81 -9.97 -3.36
N SER A 104 -1.95 -9.64 -3.95
CA SER A 104 -3.25 -10.07 -3.41
C SER A 104 -3.40 -11.58 -3.54
N VAL A 105 -4.06 -12.21 -2.55
CA VAL A 105 -4.40 -13.64 -2.63
C VAL A 105 -5.40 -13.87 -3.77
N GLU A 106 -6.30 -12.90 -3.96
CA GLU A 106 -7.34 -12.92 -4.99
C GLU A 106 -6.80 -12.54 -6.38
N SER A 107 -7.04 -13.40 -7.38
CA SER A 107 -6.72 -13.16 -8.78
C SER A 107 -7.56 -12.09 -9.48
N GLY A 108 -8.72 -11.73 -8.93
CA GLY A 108 -9.57 -10.69 -9.51
C GLY A 108 -9.11 -9.25 -9.25
N HIS A 109 -8.13 -9.04 -8.36
CA HIS A 109 -7.70 -7.70 -7.92
C HIS A 109 -6.39 -7.22 -8.57
N THR A 110 -5.71 -8.09 -9.33
CA THR A 110 -4.52 -7.74 -10.11
C THR A 110 -4.39 -8.71 -11.29
N SER A 111 -3.78 -8.28 -12.39
CA SER A 111 -3.43 -9.19 -13.48
C SER A 111 -2.19 -10.00 -13.08
N HIS A 112 -2.38 -11.17 -12.48
CA HIS A 112 -1.28 -12.05 -12.06
C HIS A 112 -0.34 -12.42 -13.22
N ASP A 113 -0.86 -12.53 -14.44
CA ASP A 113 -0.05 -12.78 -15.64
C ASP A 113 0.88 -11.59 -15.95
N ALA A 114 0.41 -10.36 -15.79
CA ALA A 114 1.25 -9.18 -15.97
C ALA A 114 2.29 -9.05 -14.86
N SER A 115 1.90 -9.28 -13.59
CA SER A 115 2.86 -9.32 -12.48
C SER A 115 3.96 -10.36 -12.69
N ALA A 116 3.61 -11.56 -13.15
CA ALA A 116 4.58 -12.63 -13.44
C ALA A 116 5.56 -12.22 -14.55
N ARG A 117 5.08 -11.59 -15.63
CA ARG A 117 5.94 -11.05 -16.70
C ARG A 117 6.85 -9.93 -16.21
N ILE A 118 6.37 -9.08 -15.30
CA ILE A 118 7.18 -8.02 -14.68
C ILE A 118 8.28 -8.65 -13.79
N ALA A 119 7.93 -9.66 -13.00
CA ALA A 119 8.88 -10.41 -12.19
C ALA A 119 9.98 -11.05 -13.05
N GLU A 120 9.60 -11.72 -14.13
CA GLU A 120 10.51 -12.32 -15.10
C GLU A 120 11.44 -11.26 -15.73
N GLN A 121 10.89 -10.12 -16.19
CA GLN A 121 11.68 -9.03 -16.77
C GLN A 121 12.66 -8.40 -15.76
N LEU A 122 12.30 -8.36 -14.48
CA LEU A 122 13.16 -7.86 -13.41
C LEU A 122 14.15 -8.90 -12.88
N GLY A 123 14.01 -10.16 -13.27
CA GLY A 123 14.84 -11.28 -12.79
C GLY A 123 14.50 -11.73 -11.36
N ILE A 124 13.30 -11.41 -10.87
CA ILE A 124 12.86 -11.74 -9.51
C ILE A 124 12.58 -13.23 -9.42
N THR A 125 13.30 -13.92 -8.53
CA THR A 125 13.12 -15.36 -8.29
C THR A 125 12.60 -15.70 -6.90
N ASN A 126 12.50 -14.70 -6.02
CA ASN A 126 11.99 -14.90 -4.66
C ASN A 126 10.48 -15.10 -4.66
N ASP A 127 9.99 -15.96 -3.76
CA ASP A 127 8.56 -16.17 -3.57
C ASP A 127 7.86 -14.88 -3.12
N SER A 128 6.72 -14.55 -3.76
CA SER A 128 5.87 -13.43 -3.37
C SER A 128 5.25 -13.63 -1.99
N VAL A 129 5.18 -12.56 -1.19
CA VAL A 129 4.32 -12.52 0.00
C VAL A 129 2.87 -12.35 -0.46
N ARG A 130 1.97 -13.26 -0.09
CA ARG A 130 0.56 -13.17 -0.49
C ARG A 130 -0.30 -12.70 0.68
N LEU A 131 -0.91 -11.53 0.53
CA LEU A 131 -1.81 -10.95 1.52
C LEU A 131 -2.80 -9.95 0.91
N ASP A 132 -3.99 -9.90 1.49
CA ASP A 132 -5.02 -8.93 1.12
C ASP A 132 -4.88 -7.63 1.94
N SER A 133 -5.70 -6.63 1.60
CA SER A 133 -5.75 -5.30 2.24
C SER A 133 -4.48 -4.45 2.15
N GLN A 134 -4.51 -3.30 2.80
CA GLN A 134 -3.43 -2.35 3.02
C GLN A 134 -2.33 -2.91 3.93
N ALA A 135 -2.50 -4.12 4.47
CA ALA A 135 -1.39 -4.88 5.03
C ALA A 135 -0.23 -5.05 4.02
N LYS A 136 -0.50 -4.98 2.69
CA LYS A 136 0.55 -4.93 1.66
C LYS A 136 1.46 -3.71 1.78
N TYR A 137 0.90 -2.53 2.05
CA TYR A 137 1.69 -1.33 2.33
C TYR A 137 2.50 -1.51 3.61
N ALA A 138 1.90 -2.10 4.64
CA ALA A 138 2.55 -2.34 5.92
C ALA A 138 3.80 -3.22 5.81
N VAL A 139 3.73 -4.33 5.07
CA VAL A 139 4.89 -5.21 4.87
C VAL A 139 5.98 -4.57 3.99
N VAL A 140 5.62 -3.66 3.07
CA VAL A 140 6.60 -2.86 2.32
C VAL A 140 7.27 -1.83 3.24
N ALA A 141 6.47 -1.09 4.03
CA ALA A 141 6.96 -0.08 4.96
C ALA A 141 7.88 -0.65 6.06
N ARG A 142 7.72 -1.93 6.39
CA ARG A 142 8.56 -2.67 7.34
C ARG A 142 9.70 -3.45 6.68
N GLY A 143 9.84 -3.36 5.35
CA GLY A 143 10.94 -3.98 4.59
C GLY A 143 10.85 -5.50 4.43
N GLU A 144 9.68 -6.11 4.65
CA GLU A 144 9.46 -7.56 4.43
C GLU A 144 9.20 -7.91 2.95
N ALA A 145 8.71 -6.92 2.19
CA ALA A 145 8.54 -6.96 0.75
C ALA A 145 9.10 -5.66 0.14
N ASP A 146 9.51 -5.72 -1.12
CA ASP A 146 10.14 -4.61 -1.82
C ASP A 146 9.20 -3.93 -2.80
N ILE A 147 8.21 -4.66 -3.32
CA ILE A 147 7.35 -4.21 -4.42
C ILE A 147 5.91 -4.67 -4.18
N TYR A 148 4.96 -3.73 -4.23
CA TYR A 148 3.54 -4.01 -4.33
C TYR A 148 3.01 -3.41 -5.64
N LEU A 149 2.38 -4.25 -6.46
CA LEU A 149 1.71 -3.85 -7.69
C LEU A 149 0.19 -4.02 -7.58
N ARG A 150 -0.52 -2.97 -7.94
CA ARG A 150 -1.95 -2.99 -8.21
C ARG A 150 -2.18 -2.54 -9.65
N LEU A 151 -2.18 -3.52 -10.55
CA LEU A 151 -2.30 -3.26 -11.98
C LEU A 151 -3.79 -3.13 -12.36
N PRO A 152 -4.15 -2.17 -13.23
CA PRO A 152 -5.54 -1.98 -13.64
C PRO A 152 -6.06 -3.22 -14.37
N THR A 153 -7.15 -3.79 -13.86
CA THR A 153 -7.80 -4.97 -14.47
C THR A 153 -8.75 -4.61 -15.59
N ARG A 154 -9.28 -3.37 -15.59
CA ARG A 154 -10.13 -2.80 -16.64
C ARG A 154 -9.83 -1.30 -16.82
N PRO A 155 -9.97 -0.74 -18.04
CA PRO A 155 -9.55 0.64 -18.33
C PRO A 155 -10.33 1.71 -17.55
N ASP A 156 -11.61 1.45 -17.29
CA ASP A 156 -12.56 2.33 -16.62
C ASP A 156 -12.51 2.24 -15.10
N TYR A 157 -11.68 1.35 -14.53
CA TYR A 157 -11.58 1.26 -13.08
C TYR A 157 -10.88 2.48 -12.51
N VAL A 158 -11.43 2.97 -11.40
CA VAL A 158 -10.89 4.05 -10.60
C VAL A 158 -10.72 3.51 -9.19
N GLU A 159 -9.51 3.61 -8.67
CA GLU A 159 -9.18 3.21 -7.32
C GLU A 159 -9.80 4.17 -6.31
N ARG A 160 -10.18 3.68 -5.14
CA ARG A 160 -10.74 4.52 -4.08
C ARG A 160 -9.63 5.08 -3.20
N ILE A 161 -9.80 6.33 -2.77
CA ILE A 161 -8.78 6.99 -1.94
C ILE A 161 -8.60 6.29 -0.59
N TRP A 162 -9.66 5.72 -0.01
CA TRP A 162 -9.60 5.00 1.26
C TRP A 162 -8.83 3.67 1.18
N ASP A 163 -8.75 3.06 -0.01
CA ASP A 163 -7.98 1.82 -0.24
C ASP A 163 -6.46 2.07 -0.22
N HIS A 164 -6.01 3.33 -0.24
CA HIS A 164 -4.61 3.68 -0.48
C HIS A 164 -4.04 4.75 0.45
N ALA A 165 -4.81 5.77 0.83
CA ALA A 165 -4.26 6.95 1.51
C ALA A 165 -3.46 6.62 2.79
N GLY A 166 -3.99 5.73 3.64
CA GLY A 166 -3.31 5.34 4.87
C GLY A 166 -1.98 4.63 4.59
N GLY A 167 -2.01 3.60 3.74
CA GLY A 167 -0.84 2.82 3.36
C GLY A 167 0.23 3.62 2.61
N VAL A 168 -0.18 4.54 1.73
CA VAL A 168 0.74 5.41 0.96
C VAL A 168 1.58 6.26 1.90
N LEU A 169 0.95 7.00 2.82
CA LEU A 169 1.72 7.86 3.74
C LEU A 169 2.65 7.03 4.64
N VAL A 170 2.19 5.88 5.14
CA VAL A 170 3.03 4.98 5.95
C VAL A 170 4.28 4.53 5.18
N VAL A 171 4.14 4.16 3.90
CA VAL A 171 5.29 3.73 3.08
C VAL A 171 6.22 4.90 2.76
N GLU A 172 5.68 6.06 2.36
CA GLU A 172 6.51 7.23 2.00
C GLU A 172 7.32 7.73 3.20
N GLU A 173 6.71 7.80 4.38
CA GLU A 173 7.40 8.20 5.62
C GLU A 173 8.36 7.12 6.15
N ALA A 174 8.18 5.85 5.76
CA ALA A 174 9.17 4.79 5.97
C ALA A 174 10.35 4.85 4.97
N GLY A 175 10.34 5.80 4.02
CA GLY A 175 11.39 6.01 3.01
C GLY A 175 11.09 5.39 1.64
N GLY A 176 9.91 4.79 1.46
CA GLY A 176 9.46 4.21 0.19
C GLY A 176 8.96 5.24 -0.83
N ALA A 177 8.31 4.73 -1.87
CA ALA A 177 7.70 5.52 -2.93
C ALA A 177 6.41 4.87 -3.43
N ALA A 178 5.41 5.69 -3.77
CA ALA A 178 4.15 5.28 -4.37
C ALA A 178 3.78 6.16 -5.57
N THR A 179 3.42 5.54 -6.69
CA THR A 179 2.99 6.21 -7.93
C THR A 179 1.91 5.41 -8.64
N ASP A 180 1.35 5.96 -9.71
CA ASP A 180 0.56 5.19 -10.67
C ASP A 180 1.43 4.32 -11.59
N VAL A 181 0.82 3.55 -12.50
CA VAL A 181 1.57 2.62 -13.38
C VAL A 181 2.47 3.30 -14.42
N ILE A 182 2.38 4.62 -14.59
CA ILE A 182 3.25 5.40 -15.49
C ILE A 182 4.25 6.29 -14.75
N GLY A 183 4.23 6.26 -13.41
CA GLY A 183 5.18 6.95 -12.55
C GLY A 183 4.74 8.33 -12.06
N ASN A 184 3.47 8.73 -12.24
CA ASN A 184 2.98 9.98 -11.68
C ASN A 184 2.61 9.82 -10.21
N SER A 185 2.73 10.92 -9.45
CA SER A 185 2.23 10.99 -8.08
C SER A 185 0.72 10.74 -8.02
N LEU A 186 0.28 10.10 -6.94
CA LEU A 186 -1.14 9.84 -6.70
C LEU A 186 -1.86 11.13 -6.25
N GLU A 187 -3.00 11.44 -6.85
CA GLU A 187 -3.74 12.68 -6.65
C GLU A 187 -5.00 12.46 -5.78
N PHE A 188 -4.95 12.88 -4.51
CA PHE A 188 -6.03 12.69 -3.52
C PHE A 188 -7.00 13.89 -3.41
N ASN A 189 -7.16 14.66 -4.50
CA ASN A 189 -7.95 15.91 -4.52
C ASN A 189 -9.10 15.91 -5.54
N HIS A 190 -9.49 14.75 -6.07
CA HIS A 190 -10.54 14.61 -7.08
C HIS A 190 -11.80 13.89 -6.58
N GLY A 191 -12.08 14.01 -5.28
CA GLY A 191 -13.22 13.36 -4.63
C GLY A 191 -12.88 11.97 -4.10
N ALA A 192 -13.79 11.02 -4.26
CA ALA A 192 -13.70 9.68 -3.67
C ALA A 192 -12.73 8.71 -4.39
N GLY A 193 -12.24 9.08 -5.58
CA GLY A 193 -11.41 8.25 -6.43
C GLY A 193 -10.07 8.89 -6.77
N LEU A 194 -9.10 8.06 -7.15
CA LEU A 194 -7.87 8.50 -7.81
C LEU A 194 -8.14 8.74 -9.32
N GLU A 195 -8.99 9.72 -9.62
CA GLU A 195 -9.57 9.92 -10.97
C GLU A 195 -8.53 10.15 -12.07
N ASN A 196 -7.39 10.77 -11.72
CA ASN A 196 -6.30 11.08 -12.65
C ASN A 196 -5.17 10.04 -12.65
N ASN A 197 -5.30 8.96 -11.88
CA ASN A 197 -4.27 7.91 -11.80
C ASN A 197 -4.83 6.57 -12.30
N LYS A 198 -3.92 5.67 -12.68
CA LYS A 198 -4.26 4.30 -13.07
C LYS A 198 -3.35 3.30 -12.38
N GLY A 199 -3.97 2.37 -11.66
CA GLY A 199 -3.27 1.42 -10.80
C GLY A 199 -2.38 2.10 -9.76
N VAL A 200 -1.62 1.29 -9.03
CA VAL A 200 -0.69 1.76 -8.01
C VAL A 200 0.56 0.89 -8.02
N ILE A 201 1.73 1.52 -7.97
CA ILE A 201 3.03 0.91 -7.75
C ILE A 201 3.58 1.44 -6.43
N VAL A 202 3.97 0.55 -5.55
CA VAL A 202 4.60 0.88 -4.27
C VAL A 202 5.90 0.12 -4.15
N THR A 203 6.98 0.79 -3.74
CA THR A 203 8.29 0.16 -3.62
C THR A 203 9.11 0.73 -2.47
N ASN A 204 10.26 0.13 -2.21
CA ASN A 204 11.31 0.66 -1.34
C ASN A 204 12.04 1.93 -1.85
N ARG A 205 11.47 2.66 -2.82
CA ARG A 205 12.04 3.83 -3.52
C ARG A 205 13.24 3.52 -4.41
N ARG A 206 14.20 2.73 -3.93
CA ARG A 206 15.44 2.39 -4.64
C ARG A 206 15.18 1.65 -5.95
N LEU A 207 14.16 0.79 -5.98
CA LEU A 207 13.76 0.01 -7.14
C LEU A 207 12.71 0.71 -8.02
N HIS A 208 12.19 1.87 -7.61
CA HIS A 208 10.93 2.42 -8.13
C HIS A 208 10.96 2.65 -9.65
N ASP A 209 11.94 3.40 -10.13
CA ASP A 209 12.04 3.74 -11.57
C ASP A 209 12.20 2.49 -12.44
N ARG A 210 12.96 1.50 -11.96
CA ARG A 210 13.17 0.22 -12.67
C ARG A 210 11.88 -0.59 -12.71
N VAL A 211 11.10 -0.60 -11.63
CA VAL A 211 9.79 -1.27 -11.57
C VAL A 211 8.78 -0.56 -12.47
N VAL A 212 8.69 0.77 -12.43
CA VAL A 212 7.81 1.56 -13.32
C VAL A 212 8.15 1.28 -14.79
N ALA A 213 9.43 1.28 -15.16
CA ALA A 213 9.87 0.97 -16.53
C ALA A 213 9.44 -0.44 -16.97
N ALA A 214 9.58 -1.44 -16.09
CA ALA A 214 9.14 -2.81 -16.37
C ALA A 214 7.61 -2.90 -16.51
N VAL A 215 6.84 -2.25 -15.63
CA VAL A 215 5.38 -2.19 -15.70
C VAL A 215 4.93 -1.57 -17.02
N ARG A 216 5.48 -0.42 -17.38
CA ARG A 216 5.18 0.26 -18.66
C ARG A 216 5.47 -0.60 -19.87
N SER A 217 6.62 -1.26 -19.89
CA SER A 217 7.01 -2.20 -20.93
C SER A 217 6.01 -3.37 -21.06
N VAL A 218 5.62 -3.99 -19.94
CA VAL A 218 4.70 -5.15 -19.94
C VAL A 218 3.27 -4.78 -20.33
N LEU A 219 2.82 -3.59 -19.94
CA LEU A 219 1.47 -3.06 -20.21
C LEU A 219 1.36 -2.30 -21.55
N GLY A 220 2.48 -1.94 -22.18
CA GLY A 220 2.50 -1.19 -23.44
C GLY A 220 2.16 0.30 -23.28
N LEU A 221 2.70 0.96 -22.25
CA LEU A 221 2.43 2.36 -21.86
C LEU A 221 3.61 3.33 -22.07
#